data_AF-A0A368F3X1-F1
#
_entry.id   AF-A0A368F3X1-F1
#
_cell.length_a   1.000
_cell.length_b   1.000
_cell.length_c   1.000
_cell.angle_alpha   90.00
_cell.angle_beta   90.00
_cell.angle_gamma   90.00
#
_symmetry.space_group_name_H-M   'P 1'
#
loop_
_entity.id
_entity.type
_entity.pdbx_description
1 polymer ?
#
loop_
_entity_poly.entity_id
_entity_poly.type
_entity_poly.pdbx_seq_one_letter_code
_entity_poly.pdbx_strand_id
1 'polypeptide(L)'
;MPHAENDPNCNMKKKLIANNFVSIVFNESGAPFKLGSVCGQFAHVALEVIPYDENNVLLQLHAKQEISCWLATRRALLNDRCAVRLLRKMIVRTQLSVNVWRSVQDNDDQPYIS
;
A
#
# COMPACT_ATOMS: atom_id res chain seq x y z
N MET A 1 -7.08 -7.67 15.07
CA MET A 1 -5.67 -7.46 15.44
C MET A 1 -5.62 -7.40 16.95
N PRO A 2 -4.72 -8.13 17.62
CA PRO A 2 -4.62 -8.11 19.08
C PRO A 2 -4.19 -6.72 19.55
N HIS A 3 -4.82 -6.26 20.63
CA HIS A 3 -4.41 -5.10 21.39
C HIS A 3 -4.13 -5.60 22.82
N ALA A 4 -2.97 -5.24 23.36
CA ALA A 4 -2.56 -5.63 24.69
C ALA A 4 -2.04 -4.39 25.41
N GLU A 5 -2.50 -4.17 26.65
CA GLU A 5 -2.07 -3.03 27.48
C GLU A 5 -0.55 -3.06 27.76
N ASN A 6 0.03 -4.27 27.80
CA ASN A 6 1.47 -4.49 27.97
C ASN A 6 2.30 -4.26 26.68
N ASP A 7 1.69 -3.87 25.57
CA ASP A 7 2.37 -3.57 24.30
C ASP A 7 2.02 -2.15 23.82
N PRO A 8 2.53 -1.10 24.50
CA PRO A 8 2.22 0.30 24.15
C PRO A 8 2.67 0.67 22.73
N ASN A 9 3.71 -0.02 22.22
CA ASN A 9 4.23 0.18 20.88
C ASN A 9 3.48 -0.63 19.80
N CYS A 10 2.48 -1.44 20.20
CA CYS A 10 1.70 -2.28 19.29
C CYS A 10 2.60 -3.17 18.39
N ASN A 11 3.70 -3.69 18.94
CA ASN A 11 4.67 -4.53 18.23
C ASN A 11 4.01 -5.77 17.61
N MET A 12 3.04 -6.38 18.30
CA MET A 12 2.33 -7.55 17.76
C MET A 12 1.53 -7.21 16.50
N LYS A 13 0.92 -6.02 16.45
CA LYS A 13 0.23 -5.51 15.25
C LYS A 13 1.24 -5.14 14.17
N LYS A 14 2.33 -4.47 14.55
CA LYS A 14 3.40 -4.05 13.63
C LYS A 14 4.04 -5.24 12.92
N LYS A 15 4.30 -6.34 13.63
CA LYS A 15 4.84 -7.59 13.06
C LYS A 15 3.99 -8.14 11.91
N LEU A 16 2.68 -7.92 11.94
CA LEU A 16 1.78 -8.41 10.89
C LEU A 16 1.68 -7.41 9.72
N ILE A 17 1.50 -6.12 10.00
CA ILE A 17 1.30 -5.11 8.95
C ILE A 17 2.60 -4.67 8.25
N ALA A 18 3.72 -4.64 8.97
CA ALA A 18 5.00 -4.13 8.44
C ALA A 18 5.71 -5.13 7.52
N ASN A 19 5.24 -6.38 7.48
CA ASN A 19 5.73 -7.41 6.57
C ASN A 19 4.99 -7.44 5.23
N ASN A 20 3.95 -6.60 5.07
CA ASN A 20 3.20 -6.51 3.83
C ASN A 20 3.84 -5.51 2.88
N PHE A 21 4.02 -5.87 1.61
CA PHE A 21 4.53 -4.96 0.59
C PHE A 21 3.52 -3.91 0.15
N VAL A 22 2.23 -4.30 0.14
CA VAL A 22 1.09 -3.45 -0.20
C VAL A 22 0.23 -3.28 1.05
N SER A 23 -0.10 -2.05 1.39
CA SER A 23 -0.97 -1.73 2.53
C SER A 23 -2.10 -0.79 2.12
N ILE A 24 -3.21 -0.85 2.84
CA ILE A 24 -4.33 0.09 2.70
C ILE A 24 -4.37 0.94 3.95
N VAL A 25 -4.47 2.25 3.78
CA VAL A 25 -4.48 3.24 4.87
C VAL A 25 -5.75 4.06 4.74
N PHE A 26 -6.65 3.93 5.71
CA PHE A 26 -7.75 4.86 5.86
C PHE A 26 -7.23 6.09 6.60
N ASN A 27 -7.16 7.22 5.90
CA ASN A 27 -6.60 8.45 6.45
C ASN A 27 -7.71 9.49 6.71
N GLU A 28 -8.16 9.52 7.95
CA GLU A 28 -9.12 10.52 8.44
C GLU A 28 -8.42 11.68 9.18
N SER A 29 -7.08 11.72 9.17
CA SER A 29 -6.30 12.68 9.97
C SER A 29 -6.23 14.08 9.35
N GLY A 30 -6.58 14.23 8.07
CA GLY A 30 -6.41 15.48 7.31
C GLY A 30 -4.96 15.84 6.98
N ALA A 31 -3.98 15.07 7.45
CA ALA A 31 -2.56 15.26 7.16
C ALA A 31 -2.13 14.45 5.93
N PRO A 32 -1.15 14.92 5.13
CA PRO A 32 -0.64 14.18 3.99
C PRO A 32 0.05 12.88 4.43
N PHE A 33 -0.36 11.76 3.84
CA PHE A 33 0.30 10.48 4.08
C PHE A 33 1.65 10.40 3.35
N LYS A 34 2.63 9.78 4.02
CA LYS A 34 3.95 9.48 3.44
C LYS A 34 4.25 7.99 3.58
N LEU A 35 4.76 7.39 2.50
CA LEU A 35 5.23 6.01 2.53
C LEU A 35 6.34 5.85 3.58
N GLY A 36 6.19 4.88 4.48
CA GLY A 36 7.08 4.64 5.62
C GLY A 36 6.54 5.10 6.98
N SER A 37 5.50 5.93 7.02
CA SER A 37 4.91 6.39 8.30
C SER A 37 4.27 5.25 9.12
N VAL A 38 3.63 4.27 8.46
CA VAL A 38 2.89 3.18 9.12
C VAL A 38 3.44 1.79 8.77
N CYS A 39 3.91 1.60 7.54
CA CYS A 39 4.11 0.26 6.96
C CYS A 39 5.55 -0.28 7.07
N GLY A 40 6.43 0.34 7.85
CA GLY A 40 7.82 -0.11 8.01
C GLY A 40 8.66 0.02 6.73
N GLN A 41 9.89 -0.49 6.78
CA GLN A 41 10.88 -0.36 5.68
C GLN A 41 10.53 -1.21 4.45
N PHE A 42 9.72 -2.25 4.62
CA PHE A 42 9.29 -3.15 3.55
C PHE A 42 8.07 -2.65 2.77
N ALA A 43 7.53 -1.49 3.13
CA ALA A 43 6.42 -0.88 2.40
C ALA A 43 6.87 -0.44 1.00
N HIS A 44 6.28 -1.05 -0.03
CA HIS A 44 6.54 -0.67 -1.43
C HIS A 44 5.40 0.17 -1.99
N VAL A 45 4.17 -0.16 -1.60
CA VAL A 45 2.95 0.55 -2.02
C VAL A 45 2.00 0.73 -0.84
N ALA A 46 1.43 1.92 -0.72
CA ALA A 46 0.33 2.23 0.18
C ALA A 46 -0.83 2.86 -0.60
N LEU A 47 -2.02 2.28 -0.43
CA LEU A 47 -3.28 2.78 -0.97
C LEU A 47 -3.96 3.57 0.13
N GLU A 48 -3.95 4.88 0.01
CA GLU A 48 -4.59 5.80 0.92
C GLU A 48 -6.05 6.03 0.51
N VAL A 49 -6.96 5.90 1.46
CA VAL A 49 -8.39 6.15 1.33
C VAL A 49 -8.70 7.35 2.23
N ILE A 50 -9.08 8.47 1.61
CA ILE A 50 -9.36 9.73 2.30
C ILE A 50 -10.85 10.03 2.15
N PRO A 51 -11.62 10.19 3.24
CA PRO A 51 -13.00 10.65 3.13
C PRO A 51 -13.00 12.07 2.55
N TYR A 52 -13.83 12.29 1.52
CA TYR A 52 -13.93 13.60 0.85
C TYR A 52 -15.26 14.27 1.18
N ASP A 53 -16.38 13.56 0.99
CA ASP A 53 -17.74 13.99 1.36
C ASP A 53 -18.52 12.81 1.99
N GLU A 54 -19.80 13.00 2.31
CA GLU A 54 -20.69 11.98 2.88
C GLU A 54 -20.72 10.64 2.12
N ASN A 55 -20.54 10.67 0.79
CA ASN A 55 -20.65 9.49 -0.08
C ASN A 55 -19.45 9.31 -1.02
N ASN A 56 -18.41 10.14 -0.90
CA ASN A 56 -17.27 10.15 -1.81
C ASN A 56 -15.97 9.97 -1.04
N VAL A 57 -15.09 9.13 -1.61
CA VAL A 57 -13.74 8.92 -1.12
C VAL A 57 -12.73 9.24 -2.21
N LEU A 58 -11.63 9.82 -1.78
CA LEU A 58 -10.46 10.04 -2.60
C LEU A 58 -9.47 8.89 -2.35
N LEU A 59 -9.20 8.12 -3.40
CA LEU A 59 -8.16 7.11 -3.41
C LEU A 59 -6.86 7.74 -3.91
N GLN A 60 -5.77 7.57 -3.16
CA GLN A 60 -4.42 7.97 -3.55
C GLN A 60 -3.46 6.80 -3.43
N LEU A 61 -2.62 6.60 -4.45
CA LEU A 61 -1.62 5.56 -4.48
C LEU A 61 -0.25 6.17 -4.24
N HIS A 62 0.41 5.68 -3.19
CA HIS A 62 1.78 6.00 -2.84
C HIS A 62 2.65 4.79 -3.13
N ALA A 63 3.54 4.87 -4.10
CA ALA A 63 4.45 3.79 -4.43
C ALA A 63 5.87 4.33 -4.51
N LYS A 64 6.86 3.46 -4.23
CA LYS A 64 8.25 3.77 -4.58
C LYS A 64 8.39 3.98 -6.09
N GLN A 65 9.37 4.79 -6.48
CA GLN A 65 9.52 5.27 -7.85
C GLN A 65 9.71 4.14 -8.87
N GLU A 66 10.39 3.07 -8.47
CA GLU A 66 10.70 1.90 -9.30
C GLU A 66 9.45 1.10 -9.67
N ILE A 67 8.43 1.09 -8.81
CA ILE A 67 7.16 0.37 -9.04
C ILE A 67 6.10 1.30 -9.64
N SER A 68 6.22 2.60 -9.37
CA SER A 68 5.27 3.62 -9.83
C SER A 68 5.15 3.69 -11.35
N CYS A 69 6.18 3.30 -12.10
CA CYS A 69 6.14 3.25 -13.57
C CYS A 69 5.19 2.17 -14.12
N TRP A 70 4.85 1.14 -13.33
CA TRP A 70 3.96 0.05 -13.73
C TRP A 70 2.50 0.28 -13.33
N LEU A 71 2.23 1.41 -12.66
CA LEU A 71 0.93 1.74 -12.09
C LEU A 71 0.32 2.94 -12.82
N ALA A 72 -0.68 2.68 -13.66
CA ALA A 72 -1.32 3.70 -14.47
C ALA A 72 -2.18 4.69 -13.65
N THR A 73 -2.82 4.23 -12.57
CA THR A 73 -3.76 5.05 -11.79
C THR A 73 -3.14 5.43 -10.45
N ARG A 74 -2.93 6.74 -10.23
CA ARG A 74 -2.37 7.28 -8.99
C ARG A 74 -3.41 7.92 -8.06
N ARG A 75 -4.50 8.48 -8.60
CA ARG A 75 -5.52 9.18 -7.83
C ARG A 75 -6.89 9.01 -8.48
N ALA A 76 -7.93 8.79 -7.68
CA ALA A 76 -9.31 8.72 -8.16
C ALA A 76 -10.28 9.20 -7.08
N LEU A 77 -11.18 10.13 -7.42
CA LEU A 77 -12.30 10.55 -6.57
C LEU A 77 -13.55 9.78 -7.03
N LEU A 78 -14.13 8.99 -6.15
CA LEU A 78 -15.24 8.10 -6.49
C LEU A 78 -16.24 7.99 -5.34
N ASN A 79 -17.48 7.68 -5.69
CA ASN A 79 -18.47 7.23 -4.72
C ASN A 79 -18.02 5.89 -4.10
N ASP A 80 -18.28 5.69 -2.82
CA ASP A 80 -17.95 4.50 -2.02
C ASP A 80 -18.15 3.17 -2.76
N ARG A 81 -19.28 2.98 -3.45
CA ARG A 81 -19.56 1.72 -4.18
C ARG A 81 -18.55 1.47 -5.30
N CYS A 82 -18.20 2.51 -6.03
CA CYS A 82 -17.22 2.46 -7.12
C CYS A 82 -15.79 2.37 -6.56
N ALA A 83 -15.52 3.09 -5.47
CA ALA A 83 -14.23 3.12 -4.81
C ALA A 83 -13.81 1.74 -4.32
N VAL A 84 -14.69 0.98 -3.65
CA VAL A 84 -14.38 -0.39 -3.19
C VAL A 84 -14.03 -1.31 -4.37
N ARG A 85 -14.74 -1.18 -5.50
CA ARG A 85 -14.48 -1.98 -6.70
C ARG A 85 -13.13 -1.63 -7.32
N LEU A 86 -12.80 -0.34 -7.43
CA LEU A 86 -11.52 0.11 -7.94
C LEU A 86 -10.39 -0.30 -6.99
N LEU A 87 -10.55 -0.09 -5.69
CA LEU A 87 -9.57 -0.41 -4.66
C LEU A 87 -9.15 -1.89 -4.73
N ARG A 88 -10.10 -2.82 -4.87
CA ARG A 88 -9.80 -4.25 -5.06
C ARG A 88 -8.94 -4.52 -6.30
N LYS A 89 -9.26 -3.88 -7.42
CA LYS A 89 -8.46 -4.01 -8.66
C LYS A 89 -7.07 -3.40 -8.50
N MET A 90 -6.97 -2.27 -7.79
CA MET A 90 -5.70 -1.62 -7.50
C MET A 90 -4.82 -2.51 -6.63
N ILE A 91 -5.36 -3.11 -5.56
CA ILE A 91 -4.61 -4.03 -4.68
C ILE A 91 -4.01 -5.20 -5.46
N VAL A 92 -4.80 -5.86 -6.31
CA VAL A 92 -4.32 -7.00 -7.10
C VAL A 92 -3.24 -6.55 -8.08
N ARG A 93 -3.46 -5.44 -8.78
CA ARG A 93 -2.49 -4.88 -9.73
C ARG A 93 -1.19 -4.50 -9.03
N THR A 94 -1.26 -3.80 -7.91
CA THR A 94 -0.06 -3.36 -7.17
C THR A 94 0.71 -4.53 -6.60
N GLN A 95 0.01 -5.54 -6.06
CA GLN A 95 0.68 -6.74 -5.56
C GLN A 95 1.40 -7.50 -6.68
N LEU A 96 0.78 -7.63 -7.86
CA LEU A 96 1.42 -8.23 -9.03
C LEU A 96 2.64 -7.41 -9.48
N SER A 97 2.51 -6.08 -9.56
CA SER A 97 3.63 -5.19 -9.89
C SER A 97 4.79 -5.34 -8.91
N VAL A 98 4.53 -5.42 -7.60
CA VAL A 98 5.56 -5.68 -6.60
C VAL A 98 6.22 -7.04 -6.84
N ASN A 99 5.44 -8.10 -7.08
CA ASN A 99 5.97 -9.45 -7.27
C ASN A 99 6.87 -9.53 -8.52
N VAL A 100 6.46 -8.90 -9.63
CA VAL A 100 7.28 -8.82 -10.84
C VAL A 100 8.56 -8.06 -10.58
N TRP A 101 8.50 -6.95 -9.84
CA TRP A 101 9.66 -6.10 -9.58
C TRP A 101 10.68 -6.85 -8.74
N ARG A 102 10.21 -7.55 -7.70
CA ARG A 102 11.05 -8.43 -6.90
C ARG A 102 11.68 -9.54 -7.71
N SER A 103 10.89 -10.20 -8.57
CA SER A 103 11.44 -11.26 -9.43
C SER A 103 12.51 -10.72 -10.37
N VAL A 104 12.37 -9.50 -10.91
CA VAL A 104 13.41 -8.88 -11.74
C VAL A 104 14.68 -8.62 -10.92
N GLN A 105 14.55 -8.05 -9.71
CA GLN A 105 15.69 -7.81 -8.82
C GLN A 105 16.40 -9.11 -8.41
N ASP A 106 15.64 -10.15 -8.04
CA ASP A 106 16.20 -11.44 -7.62
C ASP A 106 16.94 -12.14 -8.78
N ASN A 107 16.53 -11.93 -10.04
CA ASN A 107 17.20 -12.48 -11.23
C ASN A 107 18.46 -11.68 -11.62
N ASP A 108 18.46 -10.36 -11.43
CA ASP A 108 19.67 -9.53 -11.65
C ASP A 108 20.81 -9.94 -10.71
N ASP A 109 20.48 -10.43 -9.50
CA ASP A 109 21.45 -10.97 -8.53
C ASP A 109 21.99 -12.38 -8.90
N GLN A 110 21.47 -13.04 -9.94
CA GLN A 110 21.96 -14.34 -10.45
C GLN A 110 22.50 -14.26 -11.89
N PRO A 111 23.64 -13.57 -12.13
CA PRO A 111 24.17 -13.35 -13.47
C PRO A 111 24.74 -14.59 -14.20
N TYR A 112 24.75 -15.80 -13.61
CA TYR A 112 25.47 -16.97 -14.17
C TYR A 112 24.79 -18.34 -14.01
N ILE A 113 23.48 -18.45 -14.22
CA ILE A 113 22.87 -19.79 -14.42
C ILE A 113 22.24 -19.82 -15.82
N SER A 114 23.08 -20.18 -16.79
CA SER A 114 22.70 -20.69 -18.11
C SER A 114 22.50 -22.21 -18.05
#